data_AF-A0A7Y3GV15-F1
#
_entry.id   AF-A0A7Y3GV15-F1
#
_cell.length_a   1.000
_cell.length_b   1.000
_cell.length_c   1.000
_cell.angle_alpha   90.00
_cell.angle_beta   90.00
_cell.angle_gamma   90.00
#
_symmetry.space_group_name_H-M   'P 1'
#
loop_
_entity.id
_entity.type
_entity.pdbx_description
1 polymer ?
#
loop_
_entity_poly.entity_id
_entity_poly.type
_entity_poly.pdbx_seq_one_letter_code
_entity_poly.pdbx_strand_id
1 'polypeptide(L)'
;MDFMKMLADWRRVLARSVLAFHVACAAVGLLVLLGVISIPFMTDTAPGGAALATAAFTGLLCLLASCAFGGGVRYAVYGDFRLLPSRRFRDYFSGDDDGAESSAYVPVSLPERTQRASDDEMIDQAAEAMLTEPRQFMDLFDRLQGRQCTPAGEIPEELAPRIRELGLEHKCKELWEQGWTVLEDVASPEFLDELRTATQEAGEPGALHLLPKHPAFARAALNEKLMAIAEYSVGAGFLLSHMATSYKRKGDPDLGVHCDETWMPTPLPEHNLMLTACWALDDYTAESGATCIVPGSAALRRYPTAEEITSSRSRLEPILCKAGSVALWDGRVWHGNNDRTIDGARRVLHVTYNRLYVRQMETYPRSVEDQMIEKYGEPMAQLMGRYDYLAKPAGKEDFAGFMRAVAYSRR
;
A
#
# COMPACT_ATOMS: atom_id res chain seq x y z
N MET A 1 -7.28 19.33 40.23
CA MET A 1 -8.14 19.83 39.13
C MET A 1 -7.90 18.90 37.94
N ASP A 2 -8.91 18.16 37.52
CA ASP A 2 -8.76 17.12 36.49
C ASP A 2 -8.57 17.79 35.11
N PHE A 3 -7.36 17.64 34.56
CA PHE A 3 -6.96 18.23 33.27
C PHE A 3 -7.85 17.76 32.11
N MET A 4 -8.33 16.51 32.16
CA MET A 4 -9.22 15.95 31.14
C MET A 4 -10.62 16.56 31.23
N LYS A 5 -11.11 16.80 32.45
CA LYS A 5 -12.36 17.52 32.69
C LYS A 5 -12.26 18.98 32.23
N MET A 6 -11.14 19.65 32.50
CA MET A 6 -10.88 21.02 32.04
C MET A 6 -10.88 21.12 30.51
N LEU A 7 -10.24 20.18 29.81
CA LEU A 7 -10.25 20.12 28.34
C LEU A 7 -11.66 19.87 27.77
N ALA A 8 -12.46 19.02 28.41
CA ALA A 8 -13.85 18.76 28.02
C ALA A 8 -14.76 19.98 28.23
N ASP A 9 -14.55 20.74 29.31
CA ASP A 9 -15.27 21.99 29.60
C ASP A 9 -14.87 23.09 28.60
N TRP A 10 -13.57 23.22 28.31
CA TRP A 10 -13.06 24.14 27.27
C TRP A 10 -13.63 23.83 25.89
N ARG A 11 -13.67 22.56 25.48
CA ARG A 11 -14.30 22.14 24.22
C ARG A 11 -15.78 22.50 24.14
N ARG A 12 -16.53 22.36 25.24
CA ARG A 12 -17.95 22.73 25.30
C ARG A 12 -18.17 24.24 25.20
N VAL A 13 -17.35 25.03 25.89
CA VAL A 13 -17.40 26.50 25.83
C VAL A 13 -17.09 26.98 24.41
N LEU A 14 -16.02 26.47 23.80
CA LEU A 14 -15.68 26.81 22.42
C LEU A 14 -16.76 26.41 21.41
N ALA A 15 -17.32 25.20 21.52
CA ALA A 15 -18.37 24.74 20.61
C ALA A 15 -19.61 25.65 20.62
N ARG A 16 -19.99 26.17 21.79
CA ARG A 16 -21.10 27.12 21.94
C ARG A 16 -20.78 28.48 21.29
N SER A 17 -19.55 28.97 21.45
CA SER A 17 -19.11 30.22 20.81
C SER A 17 -19.09 30.14 19.29
N VAL A 18 -18.74 28.99 18.71
CA VAL A 18 -18.72 28.78 17.25
C VAL A 18 -20.13 28.68 16.67
N LEU A 19 -21.05 27.98 17.34
CA LEU A 19 -22.45 27.94 16.92
C LEU A 19 -23.07 29.34 16.94
N ALA A 20 -22.81 30.11 18.00
CA ALA A 20 -23.27 31.49 18.10
C ALA A 20 -22.73 32.37 16.94
N PHE A 21 -21.47 32.18 16.55
CA PHE A 21 -20.88 32.89 15.41
C PHE A 21 -21.54 32.53 14.06
N HIS A 22 -21.86 31.26 13.81
CA HIS A 22 -22.55 30.85 12.57
C HIS A 22 -23.97 31.40 12.50
N VAL A 23 -24.69 31.35 13.62
CA VAL A 23 -26.03 31.93 13.73
C VAL A 23 -25.96 33.44 13.49
N ALA A 24 -24.93 34.12 14.01
CA ALA A 24 -24.71 35.54 13.75
C ALA A 24 -24.42 35.83 12.27
N CYS A 25 -23.55 35.06 11.60
CA CYS A 25 -23.27 35.22 10.17
C CYS A 25 -24.52 34.98 9.30
N ALA A 26 -25.32 33.96 9.63
CA ALA A 26 -26.57 33.68 8.92
C ALA A 26 -27.62 34.79 9.15
N ALA A 27 -27.74 35.30 10.38
CA ALA A 27 -28.64 36.40 10.71
C ALA A 27 -28.23 37.71 9.98
N VAL A 28 -26.94 38.04 9.97
CA VAL A 28 -26.39 39.18 9.23
C VAL A 28 -26.62 39.00 7.73
N GLY A 29 -26.34 37.82 7.18
CA GLY A 29 -26.59 37.51 5.77
C GLY A 29 -28.07 37.64 5.39
N LEU A 30 -29.00 37.24 6.26
CA LEU A 30 -30.43 37.38 6.04
C LEU A 30 -30.87 38.85 6.04
N LEU A 31 -30.32 39.65 6.96
CA LEU A 31 -30.57 41.10 7.00
C LEU A 31 -30.05 41.79 5.73
N VAL A 32 -28.87 41.39 5.24
CA VAL A 32 -28.31 41.90 3.98
C VAL A 32 -29.18 41.50 2.78
N LEU A 33 -29.63 40.25 2.71
CA LEU A 33 -30.56 39.78 1.67
C LEU A 33 -31.82 40.65 1.61
N LEU A 34 -32.48 40.84 2.76
CA LEU A 34 -33.70 41.65 2.85
C LEU A 34 -33.43 43.12 2.49
N GLY A 35 -32.29 43.66 2.92
CA GLY A 35 -31.85 45.01 2.56
C GLY A 35 -31.66 45.17 1.05
N VAL A 36 -30.93 44.25 0.41
CA VAL A 36 -30.67 44.29 -1.05
C VAL A 36 -31.95 44.14 -1.85
N ILE A 37 -32.86 43.25 -1.45
CA ILE A 37 -34.19 43.10 -2.07
C ILE A 37 -35.02 44.38 -1.98
N SER A 38 -34.81 45.18 -0.93
CA SER A 38 -35.55 46.42 -0.70
C SER A 38 -35.03 47.61 -1.52
N ILE A 39 -33.80 47.56 -2.07
CA ILE A 39 -33.17 48.67 -2.79
C ILE A 39 -34.02 49.19 -3.97
N PRO A 40 -34.57 48.34 -4.86
CA PRO A 40 -35.37 48.82 -5.99
C PRO A 40 -36.59 49.66 -5.54
N PHE A 41 -37.15 49.35 -4.37
CA PHE A 41 -38.30 50.06 -3.81
C PHE A 41 -37.96 51.43 -3.21
N MET A 42 -36.67 51.75 -3.01
CA MET A 42 -36.26 53.06 -2.48
C MET A 42 -36.33 54.17 -3.53
N THR A 43 -36.24 53.80 -4.82
CA THR A 43 -36.22 54.74 -5.94
C THR A 43 -37.43 54.62 -6.87
N ASP A 44 -38.11 53.47 -6.84
CA ASP A 44 -39.28 53.19 -7.68
C ASP A 44 -40.38 52.51 -6.84
N THR A 45 -41.59 53.02 -6.94
CA THR A 45 -42.76 52.47 -6.20
C THR A 45 -43.35 51.24 -6.88
N ALA A 46 -42.98 50.94 -8.13
CA ALA A 46 -43.40 49.75 -8.86
C ALA A 46 -42.24 49.15 -9.69
N PRO A 47 -41.19 48.59 -9.04
CA PRO A 47 -40.01 48.09 -9.73
C PRO A 47 -40.34 47.00 -10.75
N GLY A 48 -39.74 47.08 -11.93
CA GLY A 48 -39.88 46.06 -12.97
C GLY A 48 -39.33 44.70 -12.56
N GLY A 49 -39.88 43.62 -13.12
CA GLY A 49 -39.52 42.24 -12.76
C GLY A 49 -38.03 41.91 -12.87
N ALA A 50 -37.31 42.51 -13.84
CA ALA A 50 -35.87 42.32 -14.00
C ALA A 50 -35.05 42.92 -12.84
N ALA A 51 -35.45 44.07 -12.30
CA ALA A 51 -34.79 44.71 -11.17
C ALA A 51 -34.99 43.90 -9.88
N LEU A 52 -36.21 43.39 -9.66
CA LEU A 52 -36.52 42.52 -8.52
C LEU A 52 -35.77 41.19 -8.59
N ALA A 53 -35.70 40.56 -9.75
CA ALA A 53 -34.96 39.31 -9.93
C ALA A 53 -33.46 39.49 -9.67
N THR A 54 -32.89 40.59 -10.17
CA THR A 54 -31.47 40.92 -9.97
C THR A 54 -31.17 41.18 -8.48
N ALA A 55 -32.03 41.93 -7.80
CA ALA A 55 -31.88 42.21 -6.37
C ALA A 55 -32.02 40.95 -5.51
N ALA A 56 -33.00 40.09 -5.81
CA ALA A 56 -33.19 38.81 -5.13
C ALA A 56 -31.99 37.88 -5.31
N PHE A 57 -31.47 37.76 -6.53
CA PHE A 57 -30.30 36.94 -6.81
C PHE A 57 -29.05 37.48 -6.12
N THR A 58 -28.82 38.79 -6.17
CA THR A 58 -27.68 39.44 -5.52
C THR A 58 -27.74 39.27 -4.00
N GLY A 59 -28.90 39.50 -3.40
CA GLY A 59 -29.09 39.30 -1.96
C GLY A 59 -28.86 37.84 -1.55
N LEU A 60 -29.28 36.88 -2.39
CA LEU A 60 -29.08 35.46 -2.11
C LEU A 60 -27.59 35.11 -2.14
N LEU A 61 -26.84 35.64 -3.10
CA LEU A 61 -25.38 35.49 -3.15
C LEU A 61 -24.70 36.09 -1.91
N CYS A 62 -25.14 37.26 -1.43
CA CYS A 62 -24.60 37.85 -0.21
C CYS A 62 -24.87 36.99 1.04
N LEU A 63 -26.07 36.39 1.14
CA LEU A 63 -26.40 35.44 2.21
C LEU A 63 -25.49 34.20 2.14
N LEU A 64 -25.34 33.60 0.96
CA LEU A 64 -24.51 32.42 0.77
C LEU A 64 -23.03 32.72 1.08
N ALA A 65 -22.52 33.89 0.66
CA ALA A 65 -21.17 34.32 0.98
C ALA A 65 -20.95 34.54 2.49
N SER A 66 -21.93 35.10 3.20
CA SER A 66 -21.87 35.28 4.67
C SER A 66 -21.86 33.94 5.41
N CYS A 67 -22.68 32.97 4.97
CA CYS A 67 -22.67 31.61 5.48
C CYS A 67 -21.34 30.89 5.19
N ALA A 68 -20.80 31.04 3.98
CA ALA A 68 -19.52 30.48 3.57
C ALA A 68 -18.35 31.09 4.36
N PHE A 69 -18.37 32.39 4.66
CA PHE A 69 -17.38 33.05 5.51
C PHE A 69 -17.40 32.50 6.94
N GLY A 70 -18.60 32.30 7.53
CA GLY A 70 -18.75 31.63 8.83
C GLY A 70 -18.13 30.22 8.84
N GLY A 71 -18.38 29.45 7.78
CA GLY A 71 -17.78 28.13 7.58
C GLY A 71 -16.26 28.17 7.35
N GLY A 72 -15.75 29.18 6.63
CA GLY A 72 -14.33 29.36 6.32
C GLY A 72 -13.50 29.78 7.55
N VAL A 73 -14.01 30.69 8.39
CA VAL A 73 -13.36 31.06 9.67
C VAL A 73 -13.32 29.86 10.60
N ARG A 74 -14.37 29.03 10.63
CA ARG A 74 -14.37 27.77 11.38
C ARG A 74 -13.31 26.79 10.87
N TYR A 75 -13.17 26.67 9.55
CA TYR A 75 -12.14 25.82 8.95
C TYR A 75 -10.73 26.30 9.33
N ALA A 76 -10.46 27.60 9.18
CA ALA A 76 -9.15 28.19 9.46
C ALA A 76 -8.73 28.07 10.94
N VAL A 77 -9.69 28.11 11.86
CA VAL A 77 -9.40 28.06 13.32
C VAL A 77 -9.42 26.63 13.87
N TYR A 78 -10.22 25.72 13.30
CA TYR A 78 -10.47 24.39 13.89
C TYR A 78 -10.11 23.19 13.04
N GLY A 79 -9.82 23.37 11.74
CA GLY A 79 -9.41 22.29 10.83
C GLY A 79 -10.43 21.15 10.63
N ASP A 80 -11.67 21.30 11.12
CA ASP A 80 -12.65 20.20 11.14
C ASP A 80 -14.02 20.69 10.62
N PHE A 81 -14.29 20.41 9.34
CA PHE A 81 -15.61 20.59 8.75
C PHE A 81 -16.48 19.38 9.08
N ARG A 82 -17.72 19.61 9.55
CA ARG A 82 -18.79 18.61 9.45
C ARG A 82 -19.76 19.10 8.40
N LEU A 83 -19.73 18.51 7.21
CA LEU A 83 -20.63 18.85 6.10
C LEU A 83 -22.09 18.55 6.46
N LEU A 84 -22.30 17.55 7.32
CA LEU A 84 -23.59 17.13 7.90
C LEU A 84 -23.38 16.68 9.36
N PRO A 85 -24.44 16.57 10.18
CA PRO A 85 -24.33 16.26 11.63
C PRO A 85 -23.47 15.02 11.96
N SER A 86 -23.37 14.06 11.04
CA SER A 86 -22.76 12.74 11.23
C SER A 86 -21.38 12.50 10.59
N ARG A 87 -20.82 13.40 9.76
CA ARG A 87 -19.54 13.13 9.05
C ARG A 87 -18.46 14.16 9.36
N ARG A 88 -17.20 13.75 9.51
CA ARG A 88 -16.04 14.64 9.68
C ARG A 88 -15.28 14.75 8.35
N PHE A 89 -14.64 15.90 8.12
CA PHE A 89 -13.85 16.17 6.92
C PHE A 89 -12.66 15.21 6.75
N ARG A 90 -12.13 14.65 7.84
CA ARG A 90 -11.08 13.62 7.80
C ARG A 90 -11.53 12.33 7.11
N ASP A 91 -12.81 12.00 7.19
CA ASP A 91 -13.38 10.77 6.61
C ASP A 91 -13.47 10.86 5.08
N TYR A 92 -13.32 12.06 4.51
CA TYR A 92 -13.27 12.31 3.07
C TYR A 92 -11.92 11.95 2.45
N PHE A 93 -10.83 11.96 3.24
CA PHE A 93 -9.48 11.63 2.76
C PHE A 93 -9.06 10.18 3.08
N SER A 94 -9.92 9.39 3.73
CA SER A 94 -9.64 7.99 4.07
C SER A 94 -9.89 6.98 2.95
N GLY A 95 -10.20 7.42 1.73
CA GLY A 95 -10.07 6.58 0.53
C GLY A 95 -11.25 5.68 0.17
N ASP A 96 -12.41 5.86 0.81
CA ASP A 96 -13.67 5.22 0.39
C ASP A 96 -14.58 6.27 -0.23
N ASP A 97 -14.51 6.49 -1.55
CA ASP A 97 -15.46 7.37 -2.24
C ASP A 97 -15.78 6.87 -3.65
N ASP A 98 -16.36 5.68 -3.74
CA ASP A 98 -17.13 5.27 -4.92
C ASP A 98 -18.61 5.66 -4.75
N GLY A 99 -18.90 6.94 -4.49
CA GLY A 99 -20.15 7.65 -4.82
C GLY A 99 -21.53 7.00 -4.57
N ALA A 100 -21.61 5.89 -3.86
CA ALA A 100 -22.83 5.13 -3.64
C ALA A 100 -23.31 5.38 -2.21
N GLU A 101 -24.43 6.08 -2.11
CA GLU A 101 -25.20 6.25 -0.88
C GLU A 101 -25.57 4.88 -0.28
N SER A 102 -24.72 4.27 0.54
CA SER A 102 -25.11 3.28 1.57
C SER A 102 -23.97 2.63 2.36
N SER A 103 -22.71 2.65 1.92
CA SER A 103 -21.69 1.89 2.65
C SER A 103 -21.14 2.68 3.85
N ALA A 104 -21.78 2.57 5.00
CA ALA A 104 -20.98 2.46 6.21
C ALA A 104 -20.17 1.18 6.01
N TYR A 105 -18.88 1.29 5.67
CA TYR A 105 -18.02 0.15 5.39
C TYR A 105 -18.26 -0.96 6.43
N VAL A 106 -18.91 -2.04 6.01
CA VAL A 106 -19.07 -3.23 6.84
C VAL A 106 -17.90 -4.13 6.48
N PRO A 107 -16.93 -4.35 7.39
CA PRO A 107 -15.80 -5.22 7.10
C PRO A 107 -16.32 -6.61 6.72
N VAL A 108 -15.92 -7.08 5.54
CA VAL A 108 -16.23 -8.44 5.08
C VAL A 108 -15.52 -9.42 6.01
N SER A 109 -16.18 -10.53 6.36
CA SER A 109 -15.54 -11.61 7.10
C SER A 109 -14.32 -12.10 6.32
N LEU A 110 -13.15 -12.06 6.96
CA LEU A 110 -11.92 -12.54 6.34
C LEU A 110 -11.91 -14.06 6.28
N PRO A 111 -11.36 -14.67 5.21
CA PRO A 111 -11.15 -16.11 5.16
C PRO A 111 -10.21 -16.55 6.29
N GLU A 112 -10.45 -17.76 6.81
CA GLU A 112 -9.61 -18.34 7.85
C GLU A 112 -8.17 -18.48 7.34
N ARG A 113 -7.21 -18.09 8.19
CA ARG A 113 -5.79 -18.20 7.84
C ARG A 113 -5.31 -19.63 7.99
N THR A 114 -4.99 -20.26 6.87
CA THR A 114 -4.61 -21.68 6.81
C THR A 114 -3.15 -21.89 7.19
N GLN A 115 -2.29 -20.93 6.87
CA GLN A 115 -0.85 -21.03 7.13
C GLN A 115 -0.47 -20.68 8.57
N ARG A 116 -0.98 -21.43 9.55
CA ARG A 116 -0.68 -21.17 10.97
C ARG A 116 0.74 -21.59 11.36
N ALA A 117 1.38 -20.79 12.20
CA ALA A 117 2.68 -21.01 12.79
C ALA A 117 2.55 -21.26 14.31
N SER A 118 3.65 -21.64 14.95
CA SER A 118 3.66 -21.93 16.39
C SER A 118 3.34 -20.72 17.29
N ASP A 119 3.30 -19.50 16.74
CA ASP A 119 2.84 -18.31 17.48
C ASP A 119 1.32 -18.09 17.42
N ASP A 120 0.58 -18.71 16.49
CA ASP A 120 -0.86 -18.45 16.33
C ASP A 120 -1.67 -18.87 17.55
N GLU A 121 -1.34 -19.99 18.20
CA GLU A 121 -2.01 -20.37 19.44
C GLU A 121 -1.80 -19.35 20.56
N MET A 122 -0.60 -18.77 20.63
CA MET A 122 -0.29 -17.70 21.59
C MET A 122 -1.01 -16.40 21.24
N ILE A 123 -1.12 -16.07 19.95
CA ILE A 123 -1.86 -14.90 19.45
C ILE A 123 -3.34 -15.01 19.83
N ASP A 124 -3.95 -16.18 19.61
CA ASP A 124 -5.37 -16.42 19.90
C ASP A 124 -5.62 -16.34 21.42
N GLN A 125 -4.78 -16.98 22.23
CA GLN A 125 -4.85 -16.89 23.70
C GLN A 125 -4.66 -15.46 24.21
N ALA A 126 -3.73 -14.69 23.63
CA ALA A 126 -3.49 -13.31 24.03
C ALA A 126 -4.68 -12.41 23.71
N ALA A 127 -5.32 -12.60 22.56
CA ALA A 127 -6.50 -11.85 22.18
C ALA A 127 -7.67 -12.08 23.15
N GLU A 128 -7.90 -13.32 23.58
CA GLU A 128 -8.91 -13.66 24.59
C GLU A 128 -8.57 -13.07 25.97
N ALA A 129 -7.31 -13.24 26.41
CA ALA A 129 -6.85 -12.83 27.73
C ALA A 129 -6.87 -11.30 27.93
N MET A 130 -6.76 -10.49 26.88
CA MET A 130 -6.74 -9.03 27.06
C MET A 130 -8.06 -8.46 27.61
N LEU A 131 -9.18 -9.13 27.33
CA LEU A 131 -10.51 -8.69 27.76
C LEU A 131 -10.80 -9.04 29.23
N THR A 132 -10.12 -10.05 29.78
CA THR A 132 -10.44 -10.64 31.09
C THR A 132 -9.26 -10.62 32.06
N GLU A 133 -8.03 -10.73 31.57
CA GLU A 133 -6.79 -10.98 32.33
C GLU A 133 -5.57 -10.21 31.77
N PRO A 134 -5.48 -8.87 31.95
CA PRO A 134 -4.41 -8.06 31.35
C PRO A 134 -2.97 -8.46 31.72
N ARG A 135 -2.77 -9.09 32.89
CA ARG A 135 -1.44 -9.62 33.29
C ARG A 135 -1.03 -10.82 32.46
N GLN A 136 -1.98 -11.71 32.13
CA GLN A 136 -1.73 -12.86 31.28
C GLN A 136 -1.41 -12.41 29.85
N PHE A 137 -2.13 -11.40 29.34
CA PHE A 137 -1.79 -10.78 28.05
C PHE A 137 -0.34 -10.29 28.01
N MET A 138 0.10 -9.55 29.03
CA MET A 138 1.48 -9.05 29.09
C MET A 138 2.52 -10.19 29.16
N ASP A 139 2.24 -11.27 29.90
CA ASP A 139 3.12 -12.45 29.92
C ASP A 139 3.26 -13.09 28.52
N LEU A 140 2.14 -13.28 27.82
CA LEU A 140 2.13 -13.82 26.46
C LEU A 140 2.87 -12.88 25.48
N PHE A 141 2.66 -11.58 25.60
CA PHE A 141 3.35 -10.57 24.79
C PHE A 141 4.86 -10.55 25.06
N ASP A 142 5.29 -10.64 26.31
CA ASP A 142 6.71 -10.68 26.68
C ASP A 142 7.37 -11.98 26.20
N ARG A 143 6.66 -13.12 26.27
CA ARG A 143 7.11 -14.39 25.70
C ARG A 143 7.27 -14.32 24.19
N LEU A 144 6.31 -13.71 23.48
CA LEU A 144 6.41 -13.49 22.04
C LEU A 144 7.61 -12.61 21.70
N GLN A 145 7.81 -11.50 22.43
CA GLN A 145 8.96 -10.61 22.26
C GLN A 145 10.30 -11.31 22.52
N GLY A 146 10.38 -12.11 23.58
CA GLY A 146 11.59 -12.85 23.94
C GLY A 146 11.92 -14.01 23.00
N ARG A 147 10.98 -14.41 22.13
CA ARG A 147 11.22 -15.48 21.15
C ARG A 147 12.33 -15.10 20.18
N GLN A 148 13.28 -16.01 20.00
CA GLN A 148 14.36 -15.85 19.04
C GLN A 148 13.80 -16.00 17.61
N CYS A 149 14.10 -15.03 16.75
CA CYS A 149 13.77 -15.09 15.33
C CYS A 149 14.68 -16.10 14.62
N THR A 150 14.17 -16.73 13.56
CA THR A 150 15.00 -17.48 12.62
C THR A 150 16.09 -16.54 12.06
N PRO A 151 17.37 -16.94 12.07
CA PRO A 151 18.44 -16.16 11.45
C PRO A 151 18.15 -15.87 9.98
N ALA A 152 18.59 -14.71 9.48
CA ALA A 152 18.47 -14.39 8.07
C ALA A 152 19.25 -15.42 7.22
N GLY A 153 18.62 -15.91 6.15
CA GLY A 153 19.19 -16.96 5.30
C GLY A 153 18.88 -18.40 5.73
N GLU A 154 18.28 -18.60 6.90
CA GLU A 154 17.77 -19.92 7.31
C GLU A 154 16.28 -20.05 6.97
N ILE A 155 15.86 -21.25 6.57
CA ILE A 155 14.45 -21.53 6.29
C ILE A 155 13.73 -21.77 7.62
N PRO A 156 12.69 -20.98 7.97
CA PRO A 156 11.92 -21.19 9.21
C PRO A 156 11.30 -22.59 9.27
N GLU A 157 11.22 -23.18 10.47
CA GLU A 157 10.68 -24.53 10.68
C GLU A 157 9.26 -24.67 10.11
N GLU A 158 8.43 -23.64 10.27
CA GLU A 158 7.04 -23.64 9.81
C GLU A 158 6.90 -23.49 8.28
N LEU A 159 7.87 -22.84 7.63
CA LEU A 159 7.91 -22.69 6.18
C LEU A 159 8.58 -23.88 5.48
N ALA A 160 9.45 -24.60 6.19
CA ALA A 160 10.25 -25.69 5.65
C ALA A 160 9.46 -26.79 4.93
N PRO A 161 8.29 -27.29 5.43
CA PRO A 161 7.51 -28.29 4.70
C PRO A 161 7.09 -27.82 3.31
N ARG A 162 6.59 -26.58 3.20
CA ARG A 162 6.15 -25.99 1.92
C ARG A 162 7.32 -25.78 0.97
N ILE A 163 8.46 -25.32 1.48
CA ILE A 163 9.68 -25.16 0.67
C ILE A 163 10.14 -26.51 0.11
N ARG A 164 10.14 -27.58 0.91
CA ARG A 164 10.49 -28.93 0.45
C ARG A 164 9.51 -29.48 -0.58
N GLU A 165 8.20 -29.32 -0.34
CA GLU A 165 7.16 -29.76 -1.27
C GLU A 165 7.29 -29.09 -2.64
N LEU A 166 7.65 -27.81 -2.65
CA LEU A 166 7.86 -27.03 -3.88
C LEU A 166 9.27 -27.17 -4.48
N GLY A 167 10.19 -27.89 -3.82
CA GLY A 167 11.57 -28.10 -4.26
C GLY A 167 12.41 -26.82 -4.28
N LEU A 168 12.21 -25.93 -3.30
CA LEU A 168 12.77 -24.57 -3.29
C LEU A 168 14.00 -24.41 -2.38
N GLU A 169 14.48 -25.45 -1.71
CA GLU A 169 15.60 -25.36 -0.74
C GLU A 169 16.86 -24.76 -1.38
N HIS A 170 17.21 -25.23 -2.58
CA HIS A 170 18.36 -24.69 -3.31
C HIS A 170 18.12 -23.23 -3.73
N LYS A 171 16.88 -22.87 -4.10
CA LYS A 171 16.53 -21.51 -4.52
C LYS A 171 16.58 -20.53 -3.33
N CYS A 172 16.15 -20.93 -2.14
CA CYS A 172 16.32 -20.17 -0.91
C CYS A 172 17.80 -19.92 -0.60
N LYS A 173 18.62 -20.98 -0.68
CA LYS A 173 20.06 -20.89 -0.45
C LYS A 173 20.74 -19.97 -1.46
N GLU A 174 20.43 -20.14 -2.74
CA GLU A 174 20.97 -19.34 -3.84
C GLU A 174 20.59 -17.86 -3.69
N LEU A 175 19.32 -17.57 -3.41
CA LEU A 175 18.84 -16.21 -3.16
C LEU A 175 19.60 -15.55 -2.00
N TRP A 176 19.88 -16.28 -0.92
CA TRP A 176 20.63 -15.74 0.21
C TRP A 176 22.11 -15.53 -0.11
N GLU A 177 22.78 -16.53 -0.68
CA GLU A 177 24.23 -16.49 -0.94
C GLU A 177 24.60 -15.56 -2.09
N GLN A 178 23.79 -15.51 -3.14
CA GLN A 178 24.05 -14.73 -4.34
C GLN A 178 23.28 -13.41 -4.38
N GLY A 179 22.21 -13.30 -3.59
CA GLY A 179 21.27 -12.17 -3.61
C GLY A 179 20.20 -12.27 -4.70
N TRP A 180 20.23 -13.31 -5.53
CA TRP A 180 19.26 -13.50 -6.62
C TRP A 180 19.09 -14.99 -6.93
N THR A 181 17.99 -15.33 -7.60
CA THR A 181 17.74 -16.68 -8.15
C THR A 181 16.73 -16.59 -9.29
N VAL A 182 16.48 -17.71 -9.97
CA VAL A 182 15.42 -17.85 -10.97
C VAL A 182 14.49 -18.97 -10.54
N LEU A 183 13.18 -18.76 -10.62
CA LEU A 183 12.19 -19.83 -10.53
C LEU A 183 11.78 -20.25 -11.93
N GLU A 184 12.16 -21.47 -12.30
CA GLU A 184 11.70 -22.15 -13.50
C GLU A 184 10.38 -22.88 -13.24
N ASP A 185 9.67 -23.21 -14.32
CA ASP A 185 8.43 -23.98 -14.29
C ASP A 185 7.36 -23.36 -13.35
N VAL A 186 7.14 -22.05 -13.50
CA VAL A 186 6.13 -21.27 -12.75
C VAL A 186 4.95 -20.81 -13.61
N ALA A 187 5.03 -20.95 -14.94
CA ALA A 187 3.95 -20.70 -15.89
C ALA A 187 3.76 -21.88 -16.82
N SER A 188 2.50 -22.24 -17.13
CA SER A 188 2.22 -23.01 -18.35
C SER A 188 2.38 -22.10 -19.58
N PRO A 189 2.61 -22.67 -20.78
CA PRO A 189 2.62 -21.89 -22.02
C PRO A 189 1.35 -21.03 -22.19
N GLU A 190 0.19 -21.57 -21.83
CA GLU A 190 -1.09 -20.87 -21.93
C GLU A 190 -1.13 -19.67 -20.98
N PHE A 191 -0.69 -19.86 -19.73
CA PHE A 191 -0.64 -18.77 -18.77
C PHE A 191 0.37 -17.68 -19.15
N LEU A 192 1.53 -18.05 -19.72
CA LEU A 192 2.50 -17.09 -20.24
C LEU A 192 1.90 -16.24 -21.37
N ASP A 193 1.17 -16.86 -22.30
CA ASP A 193 0.50 -16.13 -23.38
C ASP A 193 -0.62 -15.23 -22.86
N GLU A 194 -1.36 -15.67 -21.85
CA GLU A 194 -2.35 -14.81 -21.17
C GLU A 194 -1.68 -13.61 -20.48
N LEU A 195 -0.56 -13.81 -19.79
CA LEU A 195 0.20 -12.72 -19.17
C LEU A 195 0.71 -11.71 -20.21
N ARG A 196 1.18 -12.19 -21.37
CA ARG A 196 1.60 -11.33 -22.48
C ARG A 196 0.44 -10.47 -22.97
N THR A 197 -0.73 -11.07 -23.18
CA THR A 197 -1.94 -10.36 -23.59
C THR A 197 -2.36 -9.34 -22.54
N ALA A 198 -2.45 -9.74 -21.27
CA ALA A 198 -2.82 -8.86 -20.17
C ALA A 198 -1.86 -7.66 -20.03
N THR A 199 -0.55 -7.89 -20.17
CA THR A 199 0.48 -6.83 -20.15
C THR A 199 0.39 -5.88 -21.36
N GLN A 200 -0.10 -6.34 -22.51
CA GLN A 200 -0.37 -5.47 -23.66
C GLN A 200 -1.66 -4.65 -23.47
N GLU A 201 -2.71 -5.26 -22.92
CA GLU A 201 -3.99 -4.61 -22.66
C GLU A 201 -3.92 -3.58 -21.52
N ALA A 202 -3.00 -3.76 -20.56
CA ALA A 202 -2.82 -2.87 -19.43
C ALA A 202 -2.32 -1.45 -19.79
N GLY A 203 -1.90 -1.23 -21.04
CA GLY A 203 -1.51 0.07 -21.59
C GLY A 203 -0.04 0.15 -22.00
N GLU A 204 0.42 1.38 -22.25
CA GLU A 204 1.82 1.71 -22.60
C GLU A 204 2.83 1.09 -21.61
N PRO A 205 4.09 0.85 -22.02
CA PRO A 205 5.15 0.41 -21.12
C PRO A 205 5.25 1.27 -19.86
N GLY A 206 5.47 0.64 -18.71
CA GLY A 206 5.47 1.34 -17.42
C GLY A 206 4.09 1.42 -16.77
N ALA A 207 3.13 0.59 -17.20
CA ALA A 207 1.81 0.53 -16.58
C ALA A 207 1.93 0.06 -15.13
N LEU A 208 1.35 0.83 -14.20
CA LEU A 208 1.32 0.56 -12.76
C LEU A 208 -0.09 0.13 -12.31
N HIS A 209 -0.24 -0.22 -11.03
CA HIS A 209 -1.50 -0.62 -10.40
C HIS A 209 -2.20 -1.72 -11.19
N LEU A 210 -1.46 -2.78 -11.52
CA LEU A 210 -1.92 -3.81 -12.45
C LEU A 210 -2.91 -4.78 -11.85
N LEU A 211 -2.85 -5.02 -10.53
CA LEU A 211 -3.63 -6.05 -9.87
C LEU A 211 -5.13 -6.08 -10.26
N PRO A 212 -5.86 -4.95 -10.26
CA PRO A 212 -7.27 -4.93 -10.64
C PRO A 212 -7.55 -4.98 -12.14
N LYS A 213 -6.53 -4.83 -12.99
CA LYS A 213 -6.72 -4.68 -14.43
C LYS A 213 -6.98 -6.00 -15.15
N HIS A 214 -6.43 -7.11 -14.66
CA HIS A 214 -6.60 -8.43 -15.29
C HIS A 214 -6.38 -9.58 -14.29
N PRO A 215 -7.19 -10.66 -14.33
CA PRO A 215 -7.05 -11.81 -13.41
C PRO A 215 -5.68 -12.51 -13.47
N ALA A 216 -4.98 -12.44 -14.61
CA ALA A 216 -3.64 -12.99 -14.75
C ALA A 216 -2.64 -12.33 -13.79
N PHE A 217 -2.78 -11.04 -13.48
CA PHE A 217 -1.90 -10.34 -12.54
C PHE A 217 -2.05 -10.85 -11.11
N ALA A 218 -3.29 -11.06 -10.64
CA ALA A 218 -3.52 -11.67 -9.34
C ALA A 218 -2.94 -13.09 -9.28
N ARG A 219 -3.15 -13.93 -10.31
CA ARG A 219 -2.57 -15.27 -10.34
C ARG A 219 -1.04 -15.28 -10.38
N ALA A 220 -0.41 -14.30 -11.04
CA ALA A 220 1.03 -14.13 -11.03
C ALA A 220 1.55 -13.73 -9.64
N ALA A 221 0.86 -12.79 -8.96
CA ALA A 221 1.21 -12.39 -7.60
C ALA A 221 0.96 -13.48 -6.54
N LEU A 222 0.06 -14.42 -6.83
CA LEU A 222 -0.31 -15.53 -5.94
C LEU A 222 0.36 -16.86 -6.29
N ASN A 223 1.34 -16.87 -7.21
CA ASN A 223 2.03 -18.11 -7.56
C ASN A 223 2.67 -18.74 -6.31
N GLU A 224 2.42 -20.03 -6.07
CA GLU A 224 2.79 -20.68 -4.80
C GLU A 224 4.30 -20.70 -4.54
N LYS A 225 5.12 -20.94 -5.58
CA LYS A 225 6.57 -20.89 -5.46
C LYS A 225 7.04 -19.48 -5.14
N LEU A 226 6.43 -18.48 -5.77
CA LEU A 226 6.75 -17.08 -5.55
C LEU A 226 6.38 -16.62 -4.14
N MET A 227 5.19 -16.98 -3.65
CA MET A 227 4.76 -16.67 -2.28
C MET A 227 5.66 -17.34 -1.23
N ALA A 228 6.08 -18.59 -1.46
CA ALA A 228 6.98 -19.28 -0.54
C ALA A 228 8.38 -18.62 -0.47
N ILE A 229 8.92 -18.18 -1.62
CA ILE A 229 10.18 -17.42 -1.64
C ILE A 229 10.00 -16.01 -1.05
N ALA A 230 8.86 -15.35 -1.28
CA ALA A 230 8.56 -14.05 -0.68
C ALA A 230 8.54 -14.14 0.84
N GLU A 231 7.89 -15.16 1.39
CA GLU A 231 7.88 -15.42 2.83
C GLU A 231 9.28 -15.66 3.40
N TYR A 232 10.06 -16.53 2.74
CA TYR A 232 11.46 -16.78 3.12
C TYR A 232 12.30 -15.50 3.10
N SER A 233 12.10 -14.65 2.11
CA SER A 233 12.90 -13.44 1.90
C SER A 233 12.51 -12.30 2.84
N VAL A 234 11.23 -11.91 2.83
CA VAL A 234 10.76 -10.69 3.52
C VAL A 234 9.85 -10.96 4.72
N GLY A 235 9.71 -12.22 5.14
CA GLY A 235 9.09 -12.63 6.40
C GLY A 235 7.63 -13.08 6.27
N ALA A 236 7.09 -13.65 7.35
CA ALA A 236 5.76 -14.30 7.38
C ALA A 236 4.58 -13.34 7.10
N GLY A 237 4.79 -12.05 7.35
CA GLY A 237 3.81 -10.98 7.15
C GLY A 237 3.94 -10.26 5.81
N PHE A 238 4.61 -10.85 4.82
CA PHE A 238 4.89 -10.19 3.55
C PHE A 238 3.63 -9.67 2.85
N LEU A 239 3.78 -8.51 2.21
CA LEU A 239 2.72 -7.76 1.55
C LEU A 239 3.04 -7.58 0.07
N LEU A 240 2.02 -7.55 -0.79
CA LEU A 240 2.20 -7.11 -2.18
C LEU A 240 2.44 -5.60 -2.19
N SER A 241 3.59 -5.17 -2.71
CA SER A 241 4.00 -3.77 -2.71
C SER A 241 3.70 -3.04 -4.01
N HIS A 242 3.97 -3.71 -5.13
CA HIS A 242 3.94 -3.07 -6.43
C HIS A 242 3.73 -4.10 -7.54
N MET A 243 2.94 -3.75 -8.56
CA MET A 243 2.90 -4.49 -9.81
C MET A 243 3.03 -3.55 -11.01
N ALA A 244 4.05 -3.76 -11.84
CA ALA A 244 4.34 -2.91 -12.98
C ALA A 244 4.79 -3.67 -14.22
N THR A 245 4.57 -3.09 -15.40
CA THR A 245 5.12 -3.61 -16.66
C THR A 245 6.33 -2.79 -17.08
N SER A 246 7.33 -3.44 -17.69
CA SER A 246 8.43 -2.73 -18.33
C SER A 246 8.81 -3.39 -19.65
N TYR A 247 9.24 -2.57 -20.61
CA TYR A 247 9.59 -2.99 -21.95
C TYR A 247 10.97 -2.41 -22.26
N LYS A 248 11.96 -3.26 -22.53
CA LYS A 248 13.28 -2.83 -23.00
C LYS A 248 13.36 -3.02 -24.51
N ARG A 249 13.42 -1.93 -25.25
CA ARG A 249 13.61 -1.88 -26.71
C ARG A 249 15.07 -1.62 -27.05
N LYS A 250 15.43 -1.88 -28.30
CA LYS A 250 16.75 -1.57 -28.83
C LYS A 250 17.01 -0.07 -28.78
N GLY A 251 18.13 0.33 -28.18
CA GLY A 251 18.52 1.73 -28.02
C GLY A 251 17.87 2.44 -26.81
N ASP A 252 17.01 1.79 -26.04
CA ASP A 252 16.51 2.37 -24.79
C ASP A 252 17.67 2.56 -23.79
N PRO A 253 17.67 3.65 -23.02
CA PRO A 253 18.74 3.94 -22.08
C PRO A 253 18.85 2.87 -20.98
N ASP A 254 20.06 2.69 -20.47
CA ASP A 254 20.33 1.97 -19.24
C ASP A 254 19.88 2.81 -18.03
N LEU A 255 19.30 2.15 -17.02
CA LEU A 255 18.86 2.81 -15.77
C LEU A 255 20.02 3.10 -14.82
N GLY A 256 21.20 2.56 -15.11
CA GLY A 256 22.37 2.63 -14.23
C GLY A 256 22.28 1.60 -13.11
N VAL A 257 23.42 1.37 -12.44
CA VAL A 257 23.49 0.43 -11.31
C VAL A 257 22.81 1.06 -10.09
N HIS A 258 21.84 0.36 -9.51
CA HIS A 258 21.09 0.80 -8.33
C HIS A 258 20.69 -0.41 -7.48
N CYS A 259 20.15 -0.17 -6.29
CA CYS A 259 19.43 -1.19 -5.54
C CYS A 259 18.01 -0.72 -5.28
N ASP A 260 17.17 -1.68 -4.97
CA ASP A 260 15.72 -1.51 -4.87
C ASP A 260 15.32 -0.86 -3.55
N GLU A 261 16.06 -1.12 -2.45
CA GLU A 261 15.86 -0.49 -1.14
C GLU A 261 16.32 0.99 -1.07
N THR A 262 16.30 1.75 -2.17
CA THR A 262 17.01 3.05 -2.31
C THR A 262 16.60 4.17 -1.34
N TRP A 263 15.49 4.04 -0.62
CA TRP A 263 14.97 5.05 0.32
C TRP A 263 15.15 4.67 1.80
N MET A 264 15.91 3.63 2.10
CA MET A 264 16.18 3.18 3.48
C MET A 264 17.42 3.86 4.08
N PRO A 265 17.52 4.02 5.40
CA PRO A 265 18.78 4.45 6.01
C PRO A 265 19.83 3.33 5.89
N THR A 266 21.07 3.70 5.53
CA THR A 266 22.19 2.74 5.55
C THR A 266 22.87 2.72 6.93
N PRO A 267 23.44 1.57 7.38
CA PRO A 267 23.49 0.29 6.67
C PRO A 267 22.11 -0.37 6.57
N LEU A 268 21.79 -0.89 5.39
CA LEU A 268 20.56 -1.66 5.13
C LEU A 268 20.51 -2.86 6.10
N PRO A 269 19.34 -3.33 6.55
CA PRO A 269 19.27 -4.47 7.48
C PRO A 269 19.84 -5.79 6.90
N GLU A 270 20.12 -6.74 7.79
CA GLU A 270 20.60 -8.07 7.38
C GLU A 270 19.46 -8.95 6.86
N HIS A 271 18.26 -8.82 7.41
CA HIS A 271 17.05 -9.35 6.81
C HIS A 271 16.64 -8.47 5.63
N ASN A 272 16.11 -9.09 4.58
CA ASN A 272 15.65 -8.35 3.42
C ASN A 272 14.33 -7.62 3.73
N LEU A 273 14.20 -6.40 3.20
CA LEU A 273 12.99 -5.58 3.34
C LEU A 273 12.11 -5.66 2.11
N MET A 274 12.68 -5.96 0.95
CA MET A 274 11.98 -5.97 -0.33
C MET A 274 12.48 -7.08 -1.25
N LEU A 275 11.56 -7.86 -1.81
CA LEU A 275 11.86 -8.86 -2.83
C LEU A 275 11.22 -8.42 -4.14
N THR A 276 12.03 -8.28 -5.19
CA THR A 276 11.52 -8.00 -6.54
C THR A 276 11.52 -9.27 -7.37
N ALA A 277 10.39 -9.53 -8.01
CA ALA A 277 10.13 -10.68 -8.87
C ALA A 277 9.74 -10.24 -10.27
N CYS A 278 10.59 -10.53 -11.23
CA CYS A 278 10.35 -10.24 -12.64
C CYS A 278 9.93 -11.51 -13.38
N TRP A 279 8.65 -11.59 -13.73
CA TRP A 279 8.16 -12.54 -14.71
C TRP A 279 8.75 -12.19 -16.07
N ALA A 280 9.60 -13.07 -16.58
CA ALA A 280 10.19 -12.96 -17.91
C ALA A 280 9.11 -13.33 -18.95
N LEU A 281 8.50 -12.31 -19.58
CA LEU A 281 7.50 -12.56 -20.63
C LEU A 281 8.15 -12.86 -21.98
N ASP A 282 9.44 -12.57 -22.11
CA ASP A 282 10.32 -12.91 -23.22
C ASP A 282 11.64 -13.48 -22.67
N ASP A 283 12.39 -14.23 -23.47
CA ASP A 283 13.66 -14.82 -23.06
C ASP A 283 14.64 -13.74 -22.55
N TYR A 284 15.25 -14.00 -21.40
CA TYR A 284 16.36 -13.21 -20.87
C TYR A 284 17.67 -13.78 -21.42
N THR A 285 18.24 -13.07 -22.39
CA THR A 285 19.55 -13.32 -22.97
C THR A 285 20.40 -12.06 -22.84
N ALA A 286 21.72 -12.19 -22.98
CA ALA A 286 22.61 -11.04 -22.92
C ALA A 286 22.23 -9.97 -23.95
N GLU A 287 21.92 -10.38 -25.19
CA GLU A 287 21.51 -9.53 -26.31
C GLU A 287 20.08 -8.99 -26.19
N SER A 288 19.19 -9.65 -25.43
CA SER A 288 17.81 -9.20 -25.22
C SER A 288 17.70 -8.05 -24.19
N GLY A 289 18.81 -7.69 -23.56
CA GLY A 289 18.88 -6.66 -22.52
C GLY A 289 18.36 -7.15 -21.18
N ALA A 290 18.70 -8.39 -20.81
CA ALA A 290 18.35 -9.01 -19.53
C ALA A 290 18.73 -8.10 -18.33
N THR A 291 17.98 -8.26 -17.24
CA THR A 291 18.37 -7.67 -15.95
C THR A 291 19.70 -8.27 -15.52
N CYS A 292 20.59 -7.45 -14.98
CA CYS A 292 21.92 -7.85 -14.54
C CYS A 292 22.11 -7.51 -13.06
N ILE A 293 22.90 -8.30 -12.36
CA ILE A 293 23.25 -8.10 -10.94
C ILE A 293 24.75 -7.87 -10.81
N VAL A 294 25.16 -7.22 -9.72
CA VAL A 294 26.57 -7.15 -9.29
C VAL A 294 26.75 -8.18 -8.18
N PRO A 295 27.45 -9.31 -8.43
CA PRO A 295 27.59 -10.37 -7.43
C PRO A 295 28.23 -9.86 -6.13
N GLY A 296 27.70 -10.34 -4.99
CA GLY A 296 28.18 -10.00 -3.65
C GLY A 296 27.82 -8.59 -3.17
N SER A 297 27.11 -7.79 -3.97
CA SER A 297 26.74 -6.41 -3.60
C SER A 297 25.77 -6.33 -2.41
N ALA A 298 24.87 -7.30 -2.24
CA ALA A 298 23.95 -7.34 -1.09
C ALA A 298 24.67 -7.32 0.26
N ALA A 299 25.84 -7.97 0.35
CA ALA A 299 26.65 -8.00 1.58
C ALA A 299 27.21 -6.62 1.97
N LEU A 300 27.27 -5.67 1.03
CA LEU A 300 27.73 -4.30 1.31
C LEU A 300 26.69 -3.51 2.13
N ARG A 301 25.41 -3.90 2.07
CA ARG A 301 24.30 -3.31 2.86
C ARG A 301 24.24 -1.78 2.75
N ARG A 302 24.47 -1.27 1.54
CA ARG A 302 24.49 0.17 1.22
C ARG A 302 24.23 0.42 -0.25
N TYR A 303 24.04 1.67 -0.60
CA TYR A 303 23.96 2.14 -1.98
C TYR A 303 25.31 2.10 -2.70
N PRO A 304 25.31 1.90 -4.03
CA PRO A 304 26.52 2.10 -4.82
C PRO A 304 26.89 3.58 -4.81
N THR A 305 28.19 3.88 -4.67
CA THR A 305 28.71 5.24 -4.83
C THR A 305 28.73 5.64 -6.30
N ALA A 306 28.87 6.93 -6.60
CA ALA A 306 28.97 7.41 -7.99
C ALA A 306 30.12 6.74 -8.79
N GLU A 307 31.25 6.47 -8.12
CA GLU A 307 32.38 5.74 -8.71
C GLU A 307 32.03 4.27 -8.97
N GLU A 308 31.35 3.62 -8.04
CA GLU A 308 30.90 2.23 -8.17
C GLU A 308 29.82 2.06 -9.24
N ILE A 309 28.93 3.04 -9.42
CA ILE A 309 27.95 3.03 -10.52
C ILE A 309 28.67 2.99 -11.87
N THR A 310 29.75 3.77 -12.02
CA THR A 310 30.54 3.82 -13.25
C THR A 310 31.38 2.54 -13.44
N SER A 311 32.07 2.10 -12.39
CA SER A 311 33.01 0.97 -12.46
C SER A 311 32.34 -0.40 -12.41
N SER A 312 31.17 -0.54 -11.80
CA SER A 312 30.47 -1.83 -11.69
C SER A 312 29.83 -2.28 -13.00
N ARG A 313 29.80 -1.43 -14.04
CA ARG A 313 29.32 -1.83 -15.37
C ARG A 313 30.04 -3.06 -15.91
N SER A 314 31.34 -3.20 -15.65
CA SER A 314 32.13 -4.37 -16.06
C SER A 314 31.91 -5.61 -15.16
N ARG A 315 31.21 -5.44 -14.04
CA ARG A 315 30.89 -6.49 -13.05
C ARG A 315 29.43 -6.95 -13.12
N LEU A 316 28.65 -6.39 -14.05
CA LEU A 316 27.25 -6.78 -14.25
C LEU A 316 27.20 -8.17 -14.88
N GLU A 317 26.52 -9.08 -14.21
CA GLU A 317 26.25 -10.43 -14.70
C GLU A 317 24.76 -10.57 -15.03
N PRO A 318 24.40 -10.97 -16.26
CA PRO A 318 23.00 -11.07 -16.66
C PRO A 318 22.33 -12.28 -15.98
N ILE A 319 21.12 -12.07 -15.47
CA ILE A 319 20.24 -13.16 -15.08
C ILE A 319 19.64 -13.74 -16.36
N LEU A 320 20.03 -14.97 -16.72
CA LEU A 320 19.59 -15.65 -17.93
C LEU A 320 18.47 -16.64 -17.61
N CYS A 321 17.35 -16.57 -18.34
CA CYS A 321 16.25 -17.50 -18.18
C CYS A 321 15.33 -17.52 -19.41
N LYS A 322 14.49 -18.55 -19.50
CA LYS A 322 13.48 -18.68 -20.55
C LYS A 322 12.21 -17.92 -20.19
N ALA A 323 11.48 -17.47 -21.21
CA ALA A 323 10.16 -16.88 -21.03
C ALA A 323 9.25 -17.82 -20.22
N GLY A 324 8.49 -17.27 -19.28
CA GLY A 324 7.70 -18.03 -18.31
C GLY A 324 8.43 -18.33 -17.00
N SER A 325 9.73 -18.02 -16.90
CA SER A 325 10.47 -18.05 -15.63
C SER A 325 10.29 -16.75 -14.85
N VAL A 326 10.61 -16.76 -13.56
CA VAL A 326 10.64 -15.56 -12.71
C VAL A 326 12.05 -15.33 -12.19
N ALA A 327 12.68 -14.23 -12.59
CA ALA A 327 13.95 -13.77 -12.02
C ALA A 327 13.68 -12.98 -10.74
N LEU A 328 14.38 -13.29 -9.66
CA LEU A 328 14.15 -12.73 -8.32
C LEU A 328 15.43 -12.18 -7.75
N TRP A 329 15.35 -11.09 -7.00
CA TRP A 329 16.49 -10.60 -6.23
C TRP A 329 16.10 -9.90 -4.94
N ASP A 330 17.03 -9.98 -4.00
CA ASP A 330 17.04 -9.26 -2.74
C ASP A 330 17.18 -7.75 -2.99
N GLY A 331 16.41 -6.93 -2.28
CA GLY A 331 16.32 -5.49 -2.52
C GLY A 331 17.63 -4.73 -2.28
N ARG A 332 18.60 -5.36 -1.61
CA ARG A 332 19.95 -4.83 -1.36
C ARG A 332 20.91 -5.10 -2.50
N VAL A 333 20.59 -6.02 -3.41
CA VAL A 333 21.43 -6.33 -4.57
C VAL A 333 21.50 -5.12 -5.50
N TRP A 334 22.73 -4.76 -5.83
CA TRP A 334 22.98 -3.81 -6.90
C TRP A 334 22.70 -4.49 -8.23
N HIS A 335 21.84 -3.90 -9.02
CA HIS A 335 21.41 -4.43 -10.29
C HIS A 335 21.26 -3.30 -11.31
N GLY A 336 21.09 -3.70 -12.57
CA GLY A 336 20.88 -2.82 -13.71
C GLY A 336 20.37 -3.66 -14.87
N ASN A 337 20.58 -3.19 -16.09
CA ASN A 337 20.21 -3.94 -17.28
C ASN A 337 21.26 -3.81 -18.38
N ASN A 338 21.44 -4.89 -19.14
CA ASN A 338 22.22 -4.81 -20.36
C ASN A 338 21.49 -4.01 -21.43
N ASP A 339 22.27 -3.45 -22.35
CA ASP A 339 21.75 -2.89 -23.58
C ASP A 339 21.10 -3.99 -24.41
N ARG A 340 19.92 -3.71 -24.96
CA ARG A 340 19.30 -4.59 -25.93
C ARG A 340 19.87 -4.29 -27.31
N THR A 341 20.43 -5.30 -27.97
CA THR A 341 21.08 -5.16 -29.30
C THR A 341 20.23 -5.74 -30.44
N ILE A 342 19.26 -6.58 -30.12
CA ILE A 342 18.33 -7.21 -31.08
C ILE A 342 17.00 -6.45 -31.18
N ASP A 343 16.31 -6.60 -32.32
CA ASP A 343 15.05 -5.89 -32.58
C ASP A 343 13.88 -6.43 -31.71
N GLY A 344 12.79 -5.67 -31.62
CA GLY A 344 11.65 -5.96 -30.75
C GLY A 344 11.81 -5.42 -29.32
N ALA A 345 11.01 -5.94 -28.39
CA ALA A 345 11.01 -5.54 -26.99
C ALA A 345 11.15 -6.76 -26.08
N ARG A 346 11.85 -6.61 -24.95
CA ARG A 346 11.80 -7.56 -23.83
C ARG A 346 10.77 -7.05 -22.83
N ARG A 347 9.69 -7.81 -22.65
CA ARG A 347 8.59 -7.49 -21.73
C ARG A 347 8.80 -8.16 -20.39
N VAL A 348 8.45 -7.44 -19.33
CA VAL A 348 8.57 -7.91 -17.95
C VAL A 348 7.34 -7.48 -17.18
N LEU A 349 6.80 -8.39 -16.39
CA LEU A 349 5.90 -8.06 -15.29
C LEU A 349 6.68 -8.11 -13.99
N HIS A 350 6.77 -6.97 -13.31
CA HIS A 350 7.35 -6.81 -11.98
C HIS A 350 6.29 -7.06 -10.93
N VAL A 351 6.63 -7.88 -9.94
CA VAL A 351 5.85 -8.11 -8.73
C VAL A 351 6.80 -7.94 -7.56
N THR A 352 6.53 -6.96 -6.71
CA THR A 352 7.38 -6.68 -5.55
C THR A 352 6.65 -7.02 -4.26
N TYR A 353 7.33 -7.69 -3.34
CA TYR A 353 6.84 -7.98 -2.00
C TYR A 353 7.65 -7.24 -0.95
N ASN A 354 6.96 -6.68 0.03
CA ASN A 354 7.57 -5.95 1.13
C ASN A 354 7.44 -6.74 2.43
N ARG A 355 8.44 -6.59 3.30
CA ARG A 355 8.32 -6.98 4.71
C ARG A 355 7.19 -6.16 5.37
N LEU A 356 6.46 -6.76 6.30
CA LEU A 356 5.21 -6.22 6.88
C LEU A 356 5.27 -4.73 7.27
N TYR A 357 6.35 -4.30 7.92
CA TYR A 357 6.49 -2.93 8.42
C TYR A 357 7.02 -1.93 7.38
N VAL A 358 7.30 -2.38 6.16
CA VAL A 358 7.76 -1.54 5.05
C VAL A 358 6.54 -1.12 4.25
N ARG A 359 6.30 0.19 4.20
CA ARG A 359 5.19 0.76 3.43
C ARG A 359 5.26 0.33 1.96
N GLN A 360 4.13 -0.19 1.45
CA GLN A 360 3.96 -0.59 0.05
C GLN A 360 4.06 0.62 -0.90
N MET A 361 4.56 0.41 -2.13
CA MET A 361 4.60 1.47 -3.15
C MET A 361 3.21 1.80 -3.69
N GLU A 362 2.38 0.79 -3.87
CA GLU A 362 1.00 0.90 -4.28
C GLU A 362 0.07 0.61 -3.11
N THR A 363 -1.00 1.39 -3.02
CA THR A 363 -2.12 1.13 -2.12
C THR A 363 -3.38 1.04 -2.95
N TYR A 364 -4.22 0.04 -2.69
CA TYR A 364 -5.49 -0.14 -3.39
C TYR A 364 -6.64 0.41 -2.51
N PRO A 365 -7.70 0.97 -3.11
CA PRO A 365 -8.91 1.30 -2.36
C PRO A 365 -9.45 0.06 -1.64
N ARG A 366 -10.05 0.24 -0.47
CA ARG A 366 -10.52 -0.87 0.36
C ARG A 366 -11.54 -1.76 -0.35
N SER A 367 -12.41 -1.14 -1.15
CA SER A 367 -13.39 -1.83 -2.01
C SER A 367 -12.72 -2.79 -3.00
N VAL A 368 -11.58 -2.39 -3.58
CA VAL A 368 -10.81 -3.22 -4.51
C VAL A 368 -10.13 -4.37 -3.77
N GLU A 369 -9.52 -4.10 -2.61
CA GLU A 369 -8.93 -5.16 -1.79
C GLU A 369 -9.97 -6.23 -1.43
N ASP A 370 -11.15 -5.81 -0.97
CA ASP A 370 -12.24 -6.72 -0.58
C ASP A 370 -12.71 -7.60 -1.74
N GLN A 371 -12.87 -7.03 -2.95
CA GLN A 371 -13.20 -7.79 -4.15
C GLN A 371 -12.11 -8.81 -4.52
N MET A 372 -10.83 -8.43 -4.38
CA MET A 372 -9.72 -9.35 -4.65
C MET A 372 -9.69 -10.48 -3.62
N ILE A 373 -9.95 -10.19 -2.35
CA ILE A 373 -10.01 -11.20 -1.28
C ILE A 373 -11.19 -12.14 -1.47
N GLU A 374 -12.38 -11.61 -1.81
CA GLU A 374 -13.54 -12.44 -2.10
C GLU A 374 -13.26 -13.41 -3.25
N LYS A 375 -12.52 -12.95 -4.28
CA LYS A 375 -12.21 -13.75 -5.46
C LYS A 375 -11.08 -14.75 -5.26
N TYR A 376 -10.03 -14.38 -4.53
CA TYR A 376 -8.78 -15.16 -4.44
C TYR A 376 -8.50 -15.71 -3.04
N GLY A 377 -9.36 -15.41 -2.07
CA GLY A 377 -9.33 -15.98 -0.73
C GLY A 377 -8.15 -15.52 0.12
N GLU A 378 -7.73 -16.42 1.00
CA GLU A 378 -6.73 -16.18 2.03
C GLU A 378 -5.36 -15.70 1.52
N PRO A 379 -4.79 -16.27 0.43
CA PRO A 379 -3.52 -15.79 -0.11
C PRO A 379 -3.54 -14.30 -0.47
N MET A 380 -4.68 -13.80 -0.98
CA MET A 380 -4.84 -12.38 -1.29
C MET A 380 -5.06 -11.54 -0.02
N ALA A 381 -5.76 -12.06 0.98
CA ALA A 381 -5.88 -11.40 2.28
C ALA A 381 -4.52 -11.20 2.97
N GLN A 382 -3.60 -12.16 2.81
CA GLN A 382 -2.21 -12.03 3.23
C GLN A 382 -1.50 -10.88 2.50
N LEU A 383 -1.54 -10.88 1.15
CA LEU A 383 -0.88 -9.85 0.35
C LEU A 383 -1.42 -8.43 0.61
N MET A 384 -2.68 -8.31 1.02
CA MET A 384 -3.34 -7.04 1.36
C MET A 384 -3.22 -6.66 2.85
N GLY A 385 -2.41 -7.37 3.65
CA GLY A 385 -2.18 -7.01 5.06
C GLY A 385 -3.45 -7.05 5.91
N ARG A 386 -4.36 -7.99 5.63
CA ARG A 386 -5.71 -7.97 6.23
C ARG A 386 -5.76 -8.58 7.62
N TYR A 387 -4.79 -9.39 7.97
CA TYR A 387 -4.73 -10.12 9.24
C TYR A 387 -4.02 -9.37 10.38
N ASP A 388 -3.30 -8.29 10.08
CA ASP A 388 -2.66 -7.43 11.10
C ASP A 388 -3.61 -6.32 11.58
N TYR A 389 -3.15 -5.42 12.46
CA TYR A 389 -3.92 -4.27 12.93
C TYR A 389 -3.63 -2.94 12.20
N LEU A 390 -2.61 -2.93 11.32
CA LEU A 390 -2.10 -1.73 10.68
C LEU A 390 -3.11 -1.17 9.68
N ALA A 391 -3.17 0.16 9.60
CA ALA A 391 -4.08 0.92 8.74
C ALA A 391 -5.59 0.60 8.93
N LYS A 392 -5.99 0.05 10.10
CA LYS A 392 -7.39 -0.29 10.41
C LYS A 392 -7.98 0.65 11.46
N PRO A 393 -9.29 0.95 11.41
CA PRO A 393 -9.94 1.87 12.36
C PRO A 393 -9.80 1.44 13.83
N ALA A 394 -9.85 0.13 14.11
CA ALA A 394 -9.68 -0.41 15.46
C ALA A 394 -8.27 -0.18 16.02
N GLY A 395 -7.26 -0.03 15.15
CA GLY A 395 -5.87 0.06 15.58
C GLY A 395 -5.51 -1.06 16.56
N LYS A 396 -4.84 -0.71 17.67
CA LYS A 396 -4.39 -1.69 18.67
C LYS A 396 -5.53 -2.35 19.47
N GLU A 397 -6.78 -1.92 19.30
CA GLU A 397 -7.93 -2.61 19.90
C GLU A 397 -8.20 -3.96 19.21
N ASP A 398 -7.69 -4.15 17.98
CA ASP A 398 -7.55 -5.47 17.38
C ASP A 398 -6.32 -6.18 17.96
N PHE A 399 -6.50 -6.80 19.12
CA PHE A 399 -5.40 -7.45 19.85
C PHE A 399 -4.81 -8.66 19.10
N ALA A 400 -5.65 -9.44 18.42
CA ALA A 400 -5.20 -10.56 17.59
C ALA A 400 -4.36 -10.04 16.43
N GLY A 401 -4.83 -9.02 15.70
CA GLY A 401 -4.08 -8.37 14.63
C GLY A 401 -2.80 -7.69 15.13
N PHE A 402 -2.81 -7.13 16.34
CA PHE A 402 -1.64 -6.55 16.98
C PHE A 402 -0.57 -7.60 17.26
N MET A 403 -0.92 -8.67 17.96
CA MET A 403 -0.01 -9.77 18.28
C MET A 403 0.51 -10.44 17.01
N ARG A 404 -0.35 -10.62 16.01
CA ARG A 404 0.04 -11.16 14.70
C ARG A 404 1.04 -10.27 13.97
N ALA A 405 0.82 -8.96 13.95
CA ALA A 405 1.76 -8.02 13.37
C ALA A 405 3.14 -8.11 14.03
N VAL A 406 3.18 -8.25 15.37
CA VAL A 406 4.42 -8.41 16.13
C VAL A 406 5.12 -9.74 15.79
N ALA A 407 4.37 -10.84 15.71
CA ALA A 407 4.94 -12.14 15.38
C ALA A 407 5.49 -12.17 13.94
N TYR A 408 4.70 -11.69 12.97
CA TYR A 408 4.97 -11.87 11.54
C TYR A 408 5.82 -10.79 10.91
N SER A 409 6.04 -9.67 11.60
CA SER A 409 7.10 -8.73 11.24
C SER A 409 8.49 -9.27 11.55
N ARG A 410 8.59 -10.22 12.50
CA ARG A 410 9.84 -10.67 13.11
C ARG A 410 10.29 -12.05 12.62
N ARG A 411 9.36 -12.87 12.15
CA ARG A 411 9.63 -14.00 11.26
C ARG A 411 9.85 -13.46 9.86
#